data_AF-A0A6B2DFH2-F1
#
_entry.id   AF-A0A6B2DFH2-F1
#
_cell.length_a   1.000
_cell.length_b   1.000
_cell.length_c   1.000
_cell.angle_alpha   90.00
_cell.angle_beta   90.00
_cell.angle_gamma   90.00
#
_symmetry.space_group_name_H-M   'P 1'
#
loop_
_entity.id
_entity.type
_entity.pdbx_description
1 polymer ?
#
loop_
_entity_poly.entity_id
_entity_poly.type
_entity_poly.pdbx_seq_one_letter_code
_entity_poly.pdbx_strand_id
1 'polypeptide(L)'
;MARMHADEHAIDTALVRRLVDGQFPRWAGLPLTPLASGGTVNAVYRLGASLTVRLPLTAGGADDIAKERRALGTLGELPVAVPAVVAVGGPAEGYPWPWAVHGWL
;
A
#
# COMPACT_ATOMS: atom_id res chain seq x y z
N MET A 1 14.07 15.79 -5.69
CA MET A 1 14.45 15.25 -4.37
C MET A 1 15.27 13.98 -4.60
N ALA A 2 16.37 13.83 -3.87
CA ALA A 2 17.38 12.80 -4.11
C ALA A 2 16.89 11.40 -3.67
N ARG A 3 17.13 10.41 -4.52
CA ARG A 3 16.84 8.99 -4.34
C ARG A 3 17.69 8.45 -3.19
N MET A 4 17.07 7.89 -2.15
CA MET A 4 17.79 7.48 -0.93
C MET A 4 18.38 6.06 -1.03
N HIS A 5 17.95 5.22 -1.98
CA HIS A 5 18.59 3.92 -2.26
C HIS A 5 18.63 3.58 -3.76
N ALA A 6 19.72 2.95 -4.21
CA ALA A 6 19.93 2.57 -5.61
C ALA A 6 18.92 1.52 -6.13
N ASP A 7 18.30 0.77 -5.22
CA ASP A 7 17.34 -0.31 -5.51
C ASP A 7 15.87 0.13 -5.41
N GLU A 8 15.61 1.42 -5.19
CA GLU A 8 14.26 1.95 -5.02
C GLU A 8 13.52 1.91 -6.36
N HIS A 9 12.51 1.04 -6.50
CA HIS A 9 11.60 1.09 -7.64
C HIS A 9 10.88 2.44 -7.62
N ALA A 10 10.93 3.17 -8.73
CA ALA A 10 10.29 4.48 -8.83
C ALA A 10 8.76 4.29 -8.88
N ILE A 11 8.13 4.32 -7.71
CA ILE A 11 6.66 4.25 -7.59
C ILE A 11 6.10 5.66 -7.71
N ASP A 12 5.50 5.97 -8.86
CA ASP A 12 4.77 7.21 -9.07
C ASP A 12 3.25 7.04 -8.89
N THR A 13 2.54 8.16 -8.75
CA THR A 13 1.08 8.17 -8.57
C THR A 13 0.34 7.52 -9.74
N ALA A 14 0.89 7.59 -10.96
CA ALA A 14 0.25 7.04 -12.15
C ALA A 14 0.28 5.51 -12.14
N LEU A 15 1.39 4.91 -11.72
CA LEU A 15 1.50 3.47 -11.49
C LEU A 15 0.50 3.01 -10.44
N VAL A 16 0.46 3.70 -9.28
CA VAL A 16 -0.47 3.33 -8.19
C VAL A 16 -1.92 3.45 -8.63
N ARG A 17 -2.27 4.47 -9.42
CA ARG A 17 -3.62 4.62 -10.02
C ARG A 17 -3.98 3.42 -10.90
N ARG A 18 -3.10 3.02 -11.83
CA ARG A 18 -3.36 1.87 -12.71
C ARG A 18 -3.52 0.57 -11.91
N LEU A 19 -2.69 0.36 -10.89
CA LEU A 19 -2.79 -0.80 -10.00
C LEU A 19 -4.13 -0.85 -9.26
N VAL A 20 -4.56 0.29 -8.69
CA VAL A 20 -5.85 0.37 -7.98
C VAL A 20 -7.02 0.20 -8.94
N ASP A 21 -7.00 0.84 -10.12
CA ASP A 21 -8.08 0.72 -11.10
C ASP A 21 -8.23 -0.70 -11.64
N GLY A 22 -7.10 -1.34 -11.97
CA GLY A 22 -7.10 -2.67 -12.57
C GLY A 22 -7.53 -3.77 -11.60
N GLN A 23 -7.14 -3.66 -10.32
CA GLN A 23 -7.38 -4.72 -9.34
C GLN A 23 -8.56 -4.42 -8.40
N PHE A 24 -8.88 -3.14 -8.18
CA PHE A 24 -9.97 -2.70 -7.31
C PHE A 24 -10.85 -1.62 -7.97
N PRO A 25 -11.63 -1.96 -9.02
CA PRO A 25 -12.46 -0.99 -9.76
C PRO A 25 -13.46 -0.21 -8.89
N ARG A 26 -13.87 -0.76 -7.73
CA ARG A 26 -14.72 -0.07 -6.74
C ARG A 26 -14.12 1.22 -6.17
N TRP A 27 -12.80 1.41 -6.29
CA TRP A 27 -12.08 2.61 -5.88
C TRP A 27 -11.56 3.40 -7.09
N ALA A 28 -11.97 3.03 -8.31
CA ALA A 28 -11.70 3.80 -9.50
C ALA A 28 -12.36 5.18 -9.37
N GLY A 29 -11.55 6.23 -9.50
CA GLY A 29 -12.01 7.61 -9.34
C GLY A 29 -11.90 8.22 -7.93
N LEU A 30 -11.55 7.46 -6.89
CA LEU A 30 -11.22 8.08 -5.60
C LEU A 30 -9.92 8.91 -5.72
N PRO A 31 -9.83 10.08 -5.05
CA PRO A 31 -8.61 10.87 -4.99
C PRO A 31 -7.43 10.03 -4.51
N LEU A 32 -6.29 10.15 -5.17
CA LEU A 32 -5.07 9.42 -4.83
C LEU A 32 -3.93 10.42 -4.67
N THR A 33 -3.44 10.60 -3.45
CA THR A 33 -2.37 11.56 -3.17
C THR A 33 -1.20 10.90 -2.45
N PRO A 34 0.06 11.13 -2.87
CA PRO A 34 1.21 10.62 -2.14
C PRO A 34 1.25 11.23 -0.74
N LEU A 35 1.49 10.39 0.28
CA LEU A 35 1.70 10.86 1.63
C LEU A 35 3.20 11.09 1.83
N ALA A 36 3.60 12.35 1.93
CA ALA A 36 4.99 12.74 2.18
C ALA A 36 5.34 12.48 3.66
N SER A 37 5.49 11.21 4.04
CA SER A 37 5.95 10.83 5.37
C SER A 37 6.60 9.45 5.35
N GLY A 38 7.93 9.43 5.52
CA GLY A 38 8.67 8.46 6.34
C GLY A 38 8.66 6.97 5.99
N GLY A 39 8.10 6.53 4.87
CA GLY A 39 8.16 5.13 4.48
C GLY A 39 9.54 4.74 3.95
N THR A 40 10.48 4.37 4.81
CA THR A 40 11.79 3.80 4.36
C THR A 40 11.63 2.48 3.62
N VAL A 41 10.49 1.81 3.81
CA VAL A 41 10.21 0.46 3.28
C VAL A 41 8.99 0.40 2.37
N ASN A 42 8.11 1.41 2.38
CA ASN A 42 6.88 1.45 1.59
C ASN A 42 6.61 2.84 1.04
N ALA A 43 6.21 2.94 -0.22
CA ALA A 43 5.51 4.12 -0.73
C ALA A 43 4.07 4.09 -0.23
N VAL A 44 3.63 5.18 0.41
CA VAL A 44 2.29 5.30 0.99
C VAL A 44 1.50 6.37 0.27
N TYR A 45 0.29 6.02 -0.16
CA TYR A 45 -0.65 6.91 -0.82
C TYR A 45 -1.96 6.95 -0.05
N ARG A 46 -2.55 8.13 0.08
CA ARG A 46 -3.92 8.27 0.58
C ARG A 46 -4.90 8.02 -0.57
N LEU A 47 -5.88 7.16 -0.35
CA LEU A 47 -6.94 6.82 -1.30
C LEU A 47 -8.29 7.23 -0.71
N GLY A 48 -8.89 8.28 -1.28
CA GLY A 48 -10.08 8.91 -0.72
C GLY A 48 -9.86 9.45 0.70
N ALA A 49 -10.90 9.39 1.52
CA ALA A 49 -10.86 9.94 2.88
C ALA A 49 -10.35 8.92 3.93
N SER A 50 -10.56 7.63 3.69
CA SER A 50 -10.50 6.59 4.72
C SER A 50 -9.59 5.41 4.38
N LEU A 51 -8.80 5.48 3.31
CA LEU A 51 -7.92 4.38 2.91
C LEU A 51 -6.50 4.85 2.64
N THR A 52 -5.55 3.93 2.79
CA THR A 52 -4.19 4.08 2.30
C THR A 52 -3.75 2.90 1.47
N VAL A 53 -2.95 3.17 0.44
CA VAL A 53 -2.26 2.17 -0.36
C VAL A 53 -0.81 2.13 0.09
N ARG A 54 -0.30 0.95 0.42
CA ARG A 54 1.09 0.71 0.84
C ARG A 54 1.74 -0.23 -0.16
N LEU A 55 2.73 0.28 -0.89
CA LEU A 55 3.51 -0.48 -1.85
C LEU A 55 4.94 -0.63 -1.33
N PRO A 56 5.41 -1.86 -1.10
CA PRO A 56 6.80 -2.14 -0.77
C PRO A 56 7.79 -1.48 -1.75
N LEU A 57 8.84 -0.89 -1.21
CA LEU A 57 9.97 -0.35 -1.99
C LEU A 57 11.06 -1.41 -2.23
N THR A 58 11.03 -2.50 -1.47
CA THR A 58 11.98 -3.61 -1.53
C THR A 58 11.27 -4.95 -1.42
N ALA A 59 11.90 -6.03 -1.90
CA ALA A 59 11.36 -7.38 -1.81
C ALA A 59 11.09 -7.82 -0.35
N GLY A 60 11.93 -7.41 0.60
CA GLY A 60 11.72 -7.72 2.02
C GLY A 60 10.42 -7.14 2.59
N GLY A 61 10.03 -5.94 2.16
CA GLY A 61 8.75 -5.35 2.55
C GLY A 61 7.54 -6.08 1.96
N ALA A 62 7.71 -6.77 0.83
CA ALA A 62 6.65 -7.55 0.19
C ALA A 62 6.31 -8.82 0.98
N ASP A 63 7.31 -9.50 1.53
CA ASP A 63 7.12 -10.67 2.40
C ASP A 63 6.36 -10.32 3.69
N ASP A 64 6.47 -9.07 4.14
CA ASP A 64 5.81 -8.60 5.35
C ASP A 64 4.30 -8.36 5.17
N ILE A 65 3.81 -8.11 3.95
CA ILE A 65 2.37 -7.94 3.71
C ILE A 65 1.58 -9.23 3.99
N ALA A 66 2.14 -10.38 3.62
CA ALA A 66 1.51 -11.66 3.91
C ALA A 66 1.48 -11.95 5.42
N LYS A 67 2.53 -11.53 6.15
CA LYS A 67 2.60 -11.67 7.61
C LYS A 67 1.65 -10.71 8.31
N GLU A 68 1.59 -9.46 7.88
CA GLU A 68 0.72 -8.42 8.43
C GLU A 68 -0.75 -8.81 8.28
N ARG A 69 -1.17 -9.27 7.10
CA ARG A 69 -2.54 -9.76 6.89
C ARG A 69 -2.89 -10.92 7.82
N ARG A 70 -1.96 -11.86 8.04
CA ARG A 70 -2.18 -13.00 8.94
C ARG A 70 -2.26 -12.53 10.39
N ALA A 71 -1.32 -11.71 10.83
CA ALA A 71 -1.25 -11.22 12.21
C ALA A 71 -2.48 -10.36 12.55
N LEU A 72 -2.82 -9.37 11.73
CA LEU A 72 -3.97 -8.50 11.96
C LEU A 72 -5.30 -9.25 11.86
N GLY A 73 -5.41 -10.25 10.99
CA GLY A 73 -6.60 -11.12 10.92
C GLY A 73 -6.80 -11.98 12.17
N THR A 74 -5.76 -12.19 12.99
CA THR A 74 -5.85 -12.93 14.26
C THR A 74 -6.04 -12.05 15.49
N LEU A 75 -5.88 -10.73 15.34
CA LEU A 75 -6.21 -9.80 16.41
C LEU A 75 -7.73 -9.69 16.48
N GLY A 76 -8.31 -10.15 17.61
CA GLY A 76 -9.72 -9.95 17.91
C GLY A 76 -10.04 -8.46 18.14
N GLU A 77 -11.15 -8.18 18.81
CA GLU A 77 -11.48 -6.78 19.16
C GLU A 77 -10.42 -6.18 20.08
N LEU A 78 -9.81 -5.07 19.63
CA LEU A 78 -8.82 -4.32 20.39
C LEU A 78 -9.43 -3.03 20.92
N PRO A 79 -9.01 -2.56 22.12
CA PRO A 79 -9.48 -1.29 22.68
C PRO A 79 -8.95 -0.06 21.95
N VAL A 80 -8.06 -0.26 20.96
CA VAL A 80 -7.48 0.77 20.10
C VAL A 80 -7.72 0.40 18.65
N ALA A 81 -8.01 1.42 17.83
CA ALA A 81 -8.18 1.19 16.40
C ALA A 81 -6.83 0.80 15.77
N VAL A 82 -6.83 -0.30 15.02
CA VAL A 82 -5.67 -0.77 14.25
C VAL A 82 -5.97 -0.67 12.75
N PRO A 83 -5.01 -0.26 11.91
CA PRO A 83 -5.21 -0.23 10.46
C PRO A 83 -5.51 -1.64 9.95
N ALA A 84 -6.75 -1.91 9.52
CA ALA A 84 -7.11 -3.20 8.96
C ALA A 84 -6.68 -3.31 7.49
N VAL A 85 -6.11 -4.45 7.08
CA VAL A 85 -5.88 -4.74 5.65
C VAL A 85 -7.23 -5.01 4.99
N VAL A 86 -7.71 -4.05 4.20
CA VAL A 86 -9.00 -4.10 3.50
C VAL A 86 -8.88 -4.86 2.17
N ALA A 87 -7.70 -4.82 1.54
CA ALA A 87 -7.43 -5.58 0.33
C ALA A 87 -5.93 -5.83 0.15
N VAL A 88 -5.59 -6.88 -0.59
CA VAL A 88 -4.22 -7.18 -1.04
C VAL A 88 -4.24 -7.29 -2.54
N GLY A 89 -3.43 -6.47 -3.22
CA GLY A 89 -3.20 -6.52 -4.66
C GLY A 89 -1.94 -7.34 -4.97
N GLY A 90 -1.91 -7.89 -6.18
CA GLY A 90 -0.76 -8.61 -6.71
C GLY A 90 0.13 -7.76 -7.64
N PRO A 91 1.24 -8.33 -8.10
CA PRO A 91 2.11 -7.73 -9.12
C PRO A 91 1.34 -7.44 -10.42
N ALA A 92 1.53 -6.26 -11.01
CA ALA A 92 0.96 -5.84 -12.28
C ALA A 92 1.64 -4.53 -12.76
N GLU A 93 1.41 -4.10 -14.00
CA GLU A 93 1.84 -2.77 -14.50
C GLU A 93 3.37 -2.50 -14.39
N GLY A 94 4.18 -3.57 -14.33
CA GLY A 94 5.63 -3.49 -14.10
C GLY A 94 6.03 -3.41 -12.62
N TYR A 95 5.07 -3.36 -11.69
CA TYR A 95 5.32 -3.47 -10.25
C TYR A 95 5.43 -4.96 -9.85
N PRO A 96 6.55 -5.40 -9.23
CA PRO A 96 6.87 -6.82 -9.08
C PRO A 96 6.31 -7.48 -7.81
N TRP A 97 5.76 -6.72 -6.87
CA TRP A 97 5.47 -7.21 -5.53
C TRP A 97 3.96 -7.18 -5.19
N PRO A 98 3.50 -8.04 -4.27
CA PRO A 98 2.23 -7.83 -3.57
C PRO A 98 2.22 -6.49 -2.84
N TRP A 99 1.04 -5.90 -2.73
CA TRP A 99 0.82 -4.60 -2.06
C TRP A 99 -0.53 -4.62 -1.34
N ALA A 100 -0.79 -3.66 -0.46
CA ALA A 100 -1.99 -3.71 0.39
C ALA A 100 -2.69 -2.36 0.53
N VAL A 101 -4.00 -2.43 0.68
CA VAL A 101 -4.86 -1.29 1.04
C VAL A 101 -5.31 -1.44 2.48
N HIS A 102 -5.10 -0.40 3.26
CA HIS A 102 -5.42 -0.35 4.68
C HIS A 102 -6.51 0.67 4.97
N GLY A 103 -7.30 0.44 6.02
CA GLY A 103 -8.12 1.47 6.63
C GLY A 103 -7.25 2.58 7.21
N TRP A 104 -7.61 3.83 6.92
CA TRP A 104 -7.00 5.01 7.54
C TRP A 104 -7.74 5.34 8.84
N LEU A 105 -6.97 5.68 9.88
CA LEU A 105 -7.45 6.05 11.21
C LEU A 105 -7.19 7.53 11.48
#